data_AF-T2MFT0-F1
#
_entry.id   AF-T2MFT0-F1
#
_cell.length_a   1.000
_cell.length_b   1.000
_cell.length_c   1.000
_cell.angle_alpha   90.00
_cell.angle_beta   90.00
_cell.angle_gamma   90.00
#
_symmetry.space_group_name_H-M   'P 1'
#
loop_
_entity.id
_entity.type
_entity.pdbx_description
1 polymer ?
#
loop_
_entity_poly.entity_id
_entity_poly.type
_entity_poly.pdbx_seq_one_letter_code
_entity_poly.pdbx_strand_id
1 'polypeptide(L)'
;MKKFMDKKKGEELVHKVHSIFILDQLSPWDANLNSQDDSFYLGLMSELKVCLDKIEDMEHVANCCLQAQLPTLSATFDLLNYAQQKVNFKSRTFTKSSALFQALLDGINRLVTFDVAFGSSHFTGNSWSAFLSSSLLDEVIKCFTGLNNNAGIIIWRRHQSEFEKYFTEAKLQQILHSLENTPSKIIIPWLREDFVPYVLTVLPDGQCLLASWLEKIARDLEYKEKESWPDNALDLAEVMYKAFSNLSQSTQGRGVATPMQFATKFQLQPGLRNSMKLLGSLVKSLREVKSLHHEYNCKLSLDQYLSENTKQITFRLLNRIAAAELIPQTIKKYVEPYVTKNNLKLENILHEYLIELVDMNIQLASLWEPKVIAIINEIKNKEKKCEATLKLMMKAQTPWSESVVNLVTSMLKICPENKNLLRQFQFAELRKMVAGYNIRDTNFADISK
;
A
#
# COMPACT_ATOMS: atom_id res chain seq x y z
N MET A 1 -48.86 55.50 3.26
CA MET A 1 -47.89 54.49 3.76
C MET A 1 -48.03 53.12 3.09
N LYS A 2 -49.19 52.44 3.17
CA LYS A 2 -49.39 51.09 2.57
C LYS A 2 -49.10 51.03 1.05
N LYS A 3 -49.69 51.93 0.25
CA LYS A 3 -49.39 52.07 -1.20
C LYS A 3 -47.91 52.36 -1.53
N PHE A 4 -47.20 53.05 -0.65
CA PHE A 4 -45.77 53.36 -0.83
C PHE A 4 -44.90 52.13 -0.53
N MET A 5 -45.25 51.35 0.50
CA MET A 5 -44.61 50.07 0.78
C MET A 5 -44.92 49.00 -0.28
N ASP A 6 -46.13 48.99 -0.83
CA ASP A 6 -46.51 48.09 -1.92
C ASP A 6 -45.79 48.45 -3.23
N LYS A 7 -45.61 49.74 -3.52
CA LYS A 7 -44.79 50.21 -4.66
C LYS A 7 -43.31 49.81 -4.52
N LYS A 8 -42.74 50.01 -3.33
CA LYS A 8 -41.35 49.62 -3.03
C LYS A 8 -41.12 48.11 -3.15
N LYS A 9 -42.10 47.29 -2.72
CA LYS A 9 -42.08 45.84 -2.91
C LYS A 9 -42.19 45.42 -4.38
N GLY A 10 -42.99 46.14 -5.17
CA GLY A 10 -43.10 45.92 -6.62
C GLY A 10 -41.79 46.25 -7.36
N GLU A 11 -41.13 47.35 -7.00
CA GLU A 11 -39.83 47.75 -7.55
C GLU A 11 -38.72 46.76 -7.17
N GLU A 12 -38.69 46.27 -5.93
CA GLU A 12 -37.75 45.23 -5.50
C GLU A 12 -37.95 43.91 -6.27
N LEU A 13 -39.20 43.51 -6.52
CA LEU A 13 -39.51 42.30 -7.28
C LEU A 13 -38.98 42.37 -8.72
N VAL A 14 -39.07 43.54 -9.37
CA VAL A 14 -38.50 43.76 -10.71
C VAL A 14 -36.99 43.55 -10.69
N HIS A 15 -36.29 44.06 -9.68
CA HIS A 15 -34.85 43.83 -9.54
C HIS A 15 -34.50 42.35 -9.29
N LYS A 16 -35.29 41.63 -8.49
CA LYS A 16 -35.10 40.17 -8.28
C LYS A 16 -35.24 39.37 -9.58
N VAL A 17 -36.28 39.66 -10.37
CA VAL A 17 -36.50 39.00 -11.66
C VAL A 17 -35.40 39.37 -12.66
N HIS A 18 -34.99 40.65 -12.70
CA HIS A 18 -33.93 41.12 -13.58
C HIS A 18 -32.57 40.50 -13.25
N SER A 19 -32.24 40.31 -11.95
CA SER A 19 -31.01 39.62 -11.57
C SER A 19 -30.99 38.15 -12.01
N ILE A 20 -32.14 37.46 -11.95
CA ILE A 20 -32.25 36.07 -12.43
C ILE A 20 -32.08 36.02 -13.95
N PHE A 21 -32.70 36.96 -14.67
CA PHE A 21 -32.56 37.07 -16.12
C PHE A 21 -31.11 37.30 -16.56
N ILE A 22 -30.39 38.22 -15.90
CA ILE A 22 -28.96 38.44 -16.19
C ILE A 22 -28.13 37.18 -15.87
N LEU A 23 -28.44 36.45 -14.81
CA LEU A 23 -27.75 35.19 -14.49
C LEU A 23 -27.99 34.09 -15.52
N ASP A 24 -29.19 34.00 -16.09
CA ASP A 24 -29.50 33.07 -17.19
C ASP A 24 -28.70 33.45 -18.45
N GLN A 25 -28.59 34.74 -18.75
CA GLN A 25 -27.73 35.25 -19.83
C GLN A 25 -26.24 35.02 -19.60
N LEU A 26 -25.81 34.93 -18.34
CA LEU A 26 -24.42 34.65 -17.94
C LEU A 26 -24.11 33.14 -17.84
N SER A 27 -25.12 32.28 -18.03
CA SER A 27 -25.00 30.83 -17.86
C SER A 27 -24.42 30.15 -19.11
N PRO A 28 -23.71 29.00 -18.94
CA PRO A 28 -22.94 28.38 -20.02
C PRO A 28 -23.79 27.83 -21.20
N TRP A 29 -25.12 27.74 -21.05
CA TRP A 29 -26.02 27.31 -22.12
C TRP A 29 -26.51 28.46 -23.01
N ASP A 30 -26.31 29.73 -22.65
CA ASP A 30 -26.68 30.84 -23.54
C ASP A 30 -25.71 30.90 -24.72
N ALA A 31 -26.22 30.58 -25.90
CA ALA A 31 -25.46 30.57 -27.14
C ALA A 31 -24.88 31.95 -27.50
N ASN A 32 -25.46 33.04 -26.97
CA ASN A 32 -25.00 34.40 -27.25
C ASN A 32 -23.65 34.71 -26.61
N LEU A 33 -23.36 34.16 -25.41
CA LEU A 33 -22.09 34.37 -24.70
C LEU A 33 -20.87 33.87 -25.50
N ASN A 34 -21.02 32.75 -26.21
CA ASN A 34 -19.93 32.13 -26.96
C ASN A 34 -19.51 32.91 -28.21
N SER A 35 -20.24 33.98 -28.56
CA SER A 35 -20.07 34.79 -29.77
C SER A 35 -19.69 36.25 -29.52
N GLN A 36 -19.59 36.67 -28.25
CA GLN A 36 -19.41 38.08 -27.88
C GLN A 36 -18.10 38.34 -27.12
N ASP A 37 -17.58 39.56 -27.27
CA ASP A 37 -16.30 40.02 -26.70
C ASP A 37 -16.35 40.16 -25.17
N ASP A 38 -15.16 40.10 -24.53
CA ASP A 38 -14.97 40.27 -23.08
C ASP A 38 -15.64 41.54 -22.50
N SER A 39 -15.81 42.59 -23.31
CA SER A 39 -16.50 43.83 -22.92
C SER A 39 -17.99 43.65 -22.65
N PHE A 40 -18.67 42.75 -23.39
CA PHE A 40 -20.08 42.45 -23.17
C PHE A 40 -20.29 41.72 -21.84
N TYR A 41 -19.41 40.76 -21.55
CA TYR A 41 -19.39 40.03 -20.28
C TYR A 41 -19.19 40.95 -19.07
N LEU A 42 -18.21 41.85 -19.15
CA LEU A 42 -17.98 42.85 -18.10
C LEU A 42 -19.18 43.80 -17.92
N GLY A 43 -19.85 44.15 -19.01
CA GLY A 43 -21.10 44.92 -19.00
C GLY A 43 -22.19 44.23 -18.20
N LEU A 44 -22.51 42.97 -18.53
CA LEU A 44 -23.52 42.16 -17.82
C LEU A 44 -23.19 41.96 -16.33
N MET A 45 -21.91 41.70 -16.01
CA MET A 45 -21.47 41.57 -14.62
C MET A 45 -21.61 42.87 -13.82
N SER A 46 -21.38 44.03 -14.45
CA SER A 46 -21.60 45.34 -13.83
C SER A 46 -23.10 45.61 -13.61
N GLU A 47 -23.94 45.27 -14.59
CA GLU A 47 -25.39 45.42 -14.51
C GLU A 47 -25.98 44.53 -13.41
N LEU A 48 -25.48 43.30 -13.29
CA LEU A 48 -25.86 42.38 -12.22
C LEU A 48 -25.58 43.00 -10.85
N LYS A 49 -24.38 43.55 -10.62
CA LYS A 49 -24.02 44.20 -9.34
C LYS A 49 -24.91 45.40 -9.04
N VAL A 50 -25.21 46.24 -10.04
CA VAL A 50 -26.14 47.38 -9.88
C VAL A 50 -27.55 46.92 -9.55
N CYS A 51 -28.01 45.83 -10.16
CA CYS A 51 -29.31 45.23 -9.87
C CYS A 51 -29.36 44.70 -8.44
N LEU A 52 -28.34 43.94 -8.02
CA LEU A 52 -28.22 43.40 -6.67
C LEU A 52 -28.17 44.53 -5.62
N ASP A 53 -27.54 45.69 -5.90
CA ASP A 53 -27.50 46.87 -5.00
C ASP A 53 -28.86 47.45 -4.64
N LYS A 54 -29.86 47.25 -5.48
CA LYS A 54 -31.22 47.74 -5.26
C LYS A 54 -32.09 46.76 -4.46
N ILE A 55 -31.59 45.55 -4.16
CA ILE A 55 -32.31 44.51 -3.43
C ILE A 55 -32.03 44.63 -1.92
N GLU A 56 -33.09 44.74 -1.11
CA GLU A 56 -32.98 44.81 0.35
C GLU A 56 -32.87 43.41 0.99
N ASP A 57 -33.50 42.41 0.37
CA ASP A 57 -33.46 41.00 0.73
C ASP A 57 -32.07 40.36 0.52
N MET A 58 -31.32 40.25 1.62
CA MET A 58 -29.97 39.69 1.63
C MET A 58 -29.93 38.16 1.45
N GLU A 59 -31.01 37.46 1.76
CA GLU A 59 -31.12 36.02 1.52
C GLU A 59 -31.22 35.74 0.03
N HIS A 60 -32.02 36.54 -0.69
CA HIS A 60 -32.10 36.46 -2.14
C HIS A 60 -30.75 36.80 -2.80
N VAL A 61 -30.07 37.88 -2.37
CA VAL A 61 -28.76 38.27 -2.92
C VAL A 61 -27.72 37.16 -2.71
N ALA A 62 -27.65 36.59 -1.50
CA ALA A 62 -26.71 35.51 -1.19
C ALA A 62 -27.01 34.25 -2.03
N ASN A 63 -28.27 33.84 -2.12
CA ASN A 63 -28.67 32.67 -2.90
C ASN A 63 -28.41 32.85 -4.39
N CYS A 64 -28.67 34.04 -4.94
CA CYS A 64 -28.38 34.35 -6.35
C CYS A 64 -26.88 34.23 -6.64
N CYS A 65 -26.02 34.73 -5.76
CA CYS A 65 -24.57 34.66 -5.96
C CYS A 65 -24.01 33.25 -5.77
N LEU A 66 -24.57 32.47 -4.82
CA LEU A 66 -24.17 31.07 -4.59
C LEU A 66 -24.54 30.14 -5.75
N GLN A 67 -25.70 30.35 -6.37
CA GLN A 67 -26.19 29.49 -7.45
C GLN A 67 -25.77 29.97 -8.86
N ALA A 68 -25.01 31.05 -8.95
CA ALA A 68 -24.56 31.61 -10.21
C ALA A 68 -23.60 30.63 -10.93
N GLN A 69 -23.91 30.30 -12.18
CA GLN A 69 -23.08 29.43 -13.02
C GLN A 69 -22.26 30.26 -13.99
N LEU A 70 -21.25 30.96 -13.46
CA LEU A 70 -20.40 31.81 -14.29
C LEU A 70 -19.37 30.98 -15.08
N PRO A 71 -18.90 31.47 -16.24
CA PRO A 71 -17.99 30.73 -17.11
C PRO A 71 -16.57 30.60 -16.53
N THR A 72 -16.14 31.54 -15.67
CA THR A 72 -14.78 31.58 -15.14
C THR A 72 -14.73 31.51 -13.62
N LEU A 73 -13.64 30.94 -13.10
CA LEU A 73 -13.40 30.85 -11.67
C LEU A 73 -13.25 32.24 -11.05
N SER A 74 -12.52 33.15 -11.71
CA SER A 74 -12.32 34.53 -11.24
C SER A 74 -13.65 35.25 -11.08
N ALA A 75 -14.55 35.15 -12.05
CA ALA A 75 -15.84 35.81 -11.96
C ALA A 75 -16.74 35.25 -10.86
N THR A 76 -16.71 33.92 -10.67
CA THR A 76 -17.39 33.25 -9.53
C THR A 76 -16.85 33.75 -8.20
N PHE A 77 -15.52 33.83 -8.07
CA PHE A 77 -14.86 34.34 -6.87
C PHE A 77 -15.22 35.82 -6.60
N ASP A 78 -15.20 36.66 -7.63
CA ASP A 78 -15.54 38.08 -7.52
C ASP A 78 -17.00 38.30 -7.10
N LEU A 79 -17.92 37.52 -7.65
CA LEU A 79 -19.34 37.61 -7.30
C LEU A 79 -19.62 37.15 -5.86
N LEU A 80 -18.99 36.06 -5.42
CA LEU A 80 -19.10 35.56 -4.04
C LEU A 80 -18.50 36.54 -3.03
N ASN A 81 -17.34 37.14 -3.33
CA ASN A 81 -16.73 38.16 -2.48
C ASN A 81 -17.58 39.43 -2.40
N TYR A 82 -18.18 39.86 -3.52
CA TYR A 82 -19.12 40.96 -3.51
C TYR A 82 -20.31 40.68 -2.58
N ALA A 83 -20.92 39.50 -2.68
CA ALA A 83 -22.02 39.10 -1.80
C ALA A 83 -21.58 39.06 -0.32
N GLN A 84 -20.40 38.52 -0.04
CA GLN A 84 -19.82 38.44 1.30
C GLN A 84 -19.63 39.83 1.92
N GLN A 85 -19.01 40.77 1.20
CA GLN A 85 -18.79 42.14 1.68
C GLN A 85 -20.11 42.85 1.99
N LYS A 86 -21.11 42.65 1.13
CA LYS A 86 -22.42 43.27 1.25
C LYS A 86 -23.23 42.72 2.43
N VAL A 87 -23.22 41.40 2.63
CA VAL A 87 -23.83 40.76 3.81
C VAL A 87 -23.13 41.23 5.08
N ASN A 88 -21.80 41.28 5.10
CA ASN A 88 -21.02 41.74 6.26
C ASN A 88 -21.34 43.20 6.64
N PHE A 89 -21.45 44.10 5.65
CA PHE A 89 -21.77 45.51 5.90
C PHE A 89 -23.13 45.70 6.59
N LYS A 90 -24.15 44.91 6.21
CA LYS A 90 -25.48 44.94 6.83
C LYS A 90 -25.61 44.05 8.08
N SER A 91 -24.64 43.17 8.35
CA SER A 91 -24.68 42.17 9.45
C SER A 91 -24.49 42.75 10.85
N ARG A 92 -24.10 44.02 10.99
CA ARG A 92 -23.88 44.66 12.30
C ARG A 92 -25.14 44.76 13.17
N THR A 93 -26.30 44.32 12.69
CA THR A 93 -27.60 44.50 13.35
C THR A 93 -28.44 43.22 13.56
N PHE A 94 -28.07 42.03 13.05
CA PHE A 94 -28.95 40.83 13.10
C PHE A 94 -28.24 39.46 13.18
N THR A 95 -28.79 38.54 13.99
CA THR A 95 -28.32 37.14 14.17
C THR A 95 -28.55 36.25 12.93
N LYS A 96 -29.62 36.47 12.15
CA LYS A 96 -29.88 35.76 10.88
C LYS A 96 -28.81 36.01 9.81
N SER A 97 -28.14 37.17 9.87
CA SER A 97 -27.04 37.51 8.98
C SER A 97 -25.81 36.59 9.18
N SER A 98 -25.69 35.95 10.36
CA SER A 98 -24.61 35.02 10.64
C SER A 98 -24.72 33.72 9.81
N ALA A 99 -25.91 33.18 9.59
CA ALA A 99 -26.08 31.93 8.85
C ALA A 99 -25.80 32.11 7.34
N LEU A 100 -26.31 33.21 6.76
CA LEU A 100 -26.05 33.59 5.37
C LEU A 100 -24.56 33.88 5.13
N PHE A 101 -23.91 34.56 6.07
CA PHE A 101 -22.48 34.83 6.00
C PHE A 101 -21.65 33.53 6.04
N GLN A 102 -22.02 32.58 6.90
CA GLN A 102 -21.37 31.26 6.94
C GLN A 102 -21.58 30.47 5.64
N ALA A 103 -22.78 30.51 5.05
CA ALA A 103 -23.04 29.86 3.76
C ALA A 103 -22.20 30.44 2.62
N LEU A 104 -21.99 31.77 2.60
CA LEU A 104 -21.09 32.42 1.64
C LEU A 104 -19.63 32.04 1.86
N LEU A 105 -19.19 31.97 3.12
CA LEU A 105 -17.84 31.50 3.45
C LEU A 105 -17.62 30.04 3.03
N ASP A 106 -18.62 29.17 3.23
CA ASP A 106 -18.57 27.78 2.79
C ASP A 106 -18.48 27.69 1.26
N GLY A 107 -19.30 28.47 0.54
CA GLY A 107 -19.25 28.56 -0.91
C GLY A 107 -17.88 29.01 -1.43
N ILE A 108 -17.29 30.04 -0.81
CA ILE A 108 -15.93 30.50 -1.14
C ILE A 108 -14.89 29.41 -0.82
N ASN A 109 -14.98 28.75 0.34
CA ASN A 109 -14.05 27.69 0.72
C ASN A 109 -14.12 26.52 -0.27
N ARG A 110 -15.33 26.10 -0.68
CA ARG A 110 -15.55 25.09 -1.72
C ARG A 110 -14.98 25.51 -3.07
N LEU A 111 -15.11 26.77 -3.46
CA LEU A 111 -14.54 27.28 -4.72
C LEU A 111 -13.00 27.23 -4.69
N VAL A 112 -12.39 27.63 -3.57
CA VAL A 112 -10.93 27.53 -3.39
C VAL A 112 -10.49 26.06 -3.36
N THR A 113 -11.25 25.17 -2.74
CA THR A 113 -10.99 23.73 -2.78
C THR A 113 -11.04 23.21 -4.21
N PHE A 114 -12.03 23.63 -5.01
CA PHE A 114 -12.14 23.25 -6.42
C PHE A 114 -10.89 23.70 -7.21
N ASP A 115 -10.46 24.96 -7.04
CA ASP A 115 -9.27 25.49 -7.71
C ASP A 115 -8.01 24.69 -7.35
N VAL A 116 -7.80 24.43 -6.07
CA VAL A 116 -6.59 23.71 -5.62
C VAL A 116 -6.63 22.22 -6.01
N ALA A 117 -7.81 21.60 -6.03
CA ALA A 117 -7.96 20.17 -6.32
C ALA A 117 -7.96 19.86 -7.82
N PHE A 118 -8.62 20.68 -8.64
CA PHE A 118 -8.82 20.43 -10.06
C PHE A 118 -8.13 21.45 -10.97
N GLY A 119 -7.88 22.66 -10.49
CA GLY A 119 -7.31 23.76 -11.27
C GLY A 119 -8.35 24.55 -12.06
N SER A 120 -8.05 25.83 -12.28
CA SER A 120 -8.89 26.75 -13.07
C SER A 120 -9.18 26.30 -14.50
N SER A 121 -8.30 25.49 -15.12
CA SER A 121 -8.52 24.95 -16.47
C SER A 121 -9.67 23.96 -16.57
N HIS A 122 -10.06 23.34 -15.46
CA HIS A 122 -11.17 22.39 -15.39
C HIS A 122 -12.46 23.04 -14.89
N PHE A 123 -12.46 24.36 -14.68
CA PHE A 123 -13.64 25.09 -14.21
C PHE A 123 -14.62 25.38 -15.34
N THR A 124 -15.88 25.00 -15.13
CA THR A 124 -17.03 25.40 -15.95
C THR A 124 -18.21 25.67 -15.01
N GLY A 125 -19.18 26.47 -15.44
CA GLY A 125 -20.40 26.70 -14.64
C GLY A 125 -21.12 25.39 -14.26
N ASN A 126 -21.12 24.41 -15.17
CA ASN A 126 -21.72 23.10 -14.94
C ASN A 126 -20.93 22.26 -13.93
N SER A 127 -19.60 22.19 -14.04
CA SER A 127 -18.76 21.44 -13.10
C SER A 127 -18.79 22.07 -11.71
N TRP A 128 -18.86 23.41 -11.63
CA TRP A 128 -19.03 24.13 -10.38
C TRP A 128 -20.38 23.83 -9.74
N SER A 129 -21.49 23.93 -10.49
CA SER A 129 -22.82 23.60 -9.97
C SER A 129 -22.90 22.16 -9.50
N ALA A 130 -22.31 21.22 -10.24
CA ALA A 130 -22.25 19.82 -9.85
C ALA A 130 -21.48 19.66 -8.52
N PHE A 131 -20.29 20.25 -8.41
CA PHE A 131 -19.47 20.22 -7.20
C PHE A 131 -20.19 20.85 -5.99
N LEU A 132 -20.82 22.02 -6.18
CA LEU A 132 -21.56 22.70 -5.13
C LEU A 132 -22.76 21.89 -4.62
N SER A 133 -23.48 21.19 -5.52
CA SER A 133 -24.62 20.35 -5.17
C SER A 133 -24.23 19.00 -4.55
N SER A 134 -23.00 18.55 -4.79
CA SER A 134 -22.51 17.25 -4.33
C SER A 134 -22.09 17.23 -2.86
N SER A 135 -22.14 16.04 -2.27
CA SER A 135 -21.45 15.77 -0.99
C SER A 135 -19.96 15.70 -1.23
N LEU A 136 -19.17 16.46 -0.47
CA LEU A 136 -17.70 16.47 -0.60
C LEU A 136 -17.10 15.08 -0.33
N LEU A 137 -17.74 14.26 0.51
CA LEU A 137 -17.31 12.88 0.74
C LEU A 137 -17.54 11.99 -0.49
N ASP A 138 -18.62 12.24 -1.24
CA ASP A 138 -18.88 11.54 -2.50
C ASP A 138 -17.89 11.98 -3.58
N GLU A 139 -17.52 13.26 -3.60
CA GLU A 139 -16.45 13.77 -4.49
C GLU A 139 -15.09 13.15 -4.16
N VAL A 140 -14.75 12.94 -2.88
CA VAL A 140 -13.54 12.20 -2.49
C VAL A 140 -13.56 10.78 -3.07
N ILE A 141 -14.68 10.06 -2.96
CA ILE A 141 -14.83 8.70 -3.50
C ILE A 141 -14.71 8.72 -5.04
N LYS A 142 -15.33 9.69 -5.72
CA LYS A 142 -15.21 9.87 -7.17
C LYS A 142 -13.77 10.14 -7.60
N CYS A 143 -13.05 10.99 -6.86
CA CYS A 143 -11.64 11.30 -7.15
C CYS A 143 -10.77 10.05 -7.07
N PHE A 144 -10.90 9.24 -6.02
CA PHE A 144 -10.15 7.98 -5.90
C PHE A 144 -10.54 6.96 -6.98
N THR A 145 -11.84 6.82 -7.27
CA THR A 145 -12.33 5.92 -8.33
C THR A 145 -11.81 6.34 -9.71
N GLY A 146 -11.72 7.65 -9.98
CA GLY A 146 -11.17 8.21 -11.21
C GLY A 146 -9.65 8.33 -11.23
N LEU A 147 -8.94 7.78 -10.23
CA LEU A 147 -7.48 7.87 -10.05
C LEU A 147 -6.92 9.29 -9.92
N ASN A 148 -7.78 10.28 -9.65
CA ASN A 148 -7.37 11.64 -9.28
C ASN A 148 -7.10 11.72 -7.76
N ASN A 149 -6.10 10.95 -7.32
CA ASN A 149 -5.83 10.75 -5.89
C ASN A 149 -5.46 12.04 -5.17
N ASN A 150 -4.72 12.94 -5.83
CA ASN A 150 -4.31 14.21 -5.25
C ASN A 150 -5.51 15.12 -4.98
N ALA A 151 -6.46 15.23 -5.92
CA ALA A 151 -7.70 15.98 -5.71
C ALA A 151 -8.50 15.42 -4.52
N GLY A 152 -8.63 14.09 -4.42
CA GLY A 152 -9.31 13.42 -3.31
C GLY A 152 -8.65 13.73 -1.96
N ILE A 153 -7.31 13.67 -1.88
CA ILE A 153 -6.54 14.00 -0.67
C ILE A 153 -6.72 15.48 -0.28
N ILE A 154 -6.71 16.39 -1.25
CA ILE A 154 -6.89 17.84 -1.02
C ILE A 154 -8.28 18.12 -0.45
N ILE A 155 -9.33 17.57 -1.07
CA ILE A 155 -10.72 17.71 -0.60
C ILE A 155 -10.83 17.15 0.81
N TRP A 156 -10.26 15.96 1.06
CA TRP A 156 -10.27 15.33 2.37
C TRP A 156 -9.67 16.23 3.46
N ARG A 157 -8.44 16.72 3.23
CA ARG A 157 -7.70 17.54 4.20
C ARG A 157 -8.39 18.86 4.52
N ARG A 158 -9.04 19.49 3.53
CA ARG A 158 -9.70 20.79 3.70
C ARG A 158 -11.06 20.71 4.40
N HIS A 159 -11.78 19.62 4.23
CA HIS A 159 -13.18 19.48 4.68
C HIS A 159 -13.39 18.34 5.68
N GLN A 160 -12.32 17.81 6.28
CA GLN A 160 -12.36 16.70 7.23
C GLN A 160 -13.39 16.88 8.35
N SER A 161 -13.51 18.10 8.90
CA SER A 161 -14.45 18.43 9.99
C SER A 161 -15.93 18.33 9.58
N GLU A 162 -16.23 18.45 8.30
CA GLU A 162 -17.61 18.35 7.81
C GLU A 162 -18.07 16.89 7.77
N PHE A 163 -17.15 15.95 7.56
CA PHE A 163 -17.47 14.53 7.37
C PHE A 163 -17.97 13.85 8.65
N GLU A 164 -17.56 14.32 9.83
CA GLU A 164 -17.80 13.62 11.11
C GLU A 164 -19.27 13.28 11.34
N LYS A 165 -20.18 14.17 10.93
CA LYS A 165 -21.63 14.04 11.18
C LYS A 165 -22.30 12.93 10.37
N TYR A 166 -21.72 12.54 9.24
CA TYR A 166 -22.32 11.59 8.30
C TYR A 166 -21.35 10.47 7.87
N PHE A 167 -20.21 10.35 8.56
CA PHE A 167 -19.24 9.29 8.31
C PHE A 167 -19.72 7.97 8.92
N THR A 168 -20.25 7.09 8.07
CA THR A 168 -20.79 5.78 8.46
C THR A 168 -19.88 4.64 8.02
N GLU A 169 -20.14 3.44 8.54
CA GLU A 169 -19.44 2.21 8.12
C GLU A 169 -19.57 1.95 6.60
N ALA A 170 -20.75 2.22 6.03
CA ALA A 170 -20.96 2.10 4.58
C ALA A 170 -20.09 3.08 3.77
N LYS A 171 -19.90 4.31 4.27
CA LYS A 171 -19.02 5.30 3.61
C LYS A 171 -17.55 4.92 3.75
N LEU A 172 -17.14 4.40 4.90
CA LEU A 172 -15.81 3.82 5.08
C LEU A 172 -15.56 2.73 4.02
N GLN A 173 -16.48 1.77 3.87
CA GLN A 173 -16.34 0.70 2.86
C GLN A 173 -16.23 1.24 1.43
N GLN A 174 -17.04 2.25 1.06
CA GLN A 174 -16.97 2.87 -0.28
C GLN A 174 -15.60 3.51 -0.54
N ILE A 175 -15.06 4.23 0.44
CA ILE A 175 -13.72 4.82 0.34
C ILE A 175 -12.66 3.72 0.20
N LEU A 176 -12.69 2.71 1.07
CA LEU A 176 -11.73 1.60 1.02
C LEU A 176 -11.77 0.84 -0.31
N HIS A 177 -12.96 0.66 -0.90
CA HIS A 177 -13.10 0.04 -2.22
C HIS A 177 -12.56 0.93 -3.34
N SER A 178 -12.82 2.25 -3.29
CA SER A 178 -12.28 3.20 -4.29
C SER A 178 -10.75 3.26 -4.32
N LEU A 179 -10.11 2.86 -3.22
CA LEU A 179 -8.65 2.90 -3.06
C LEU A 179 -7.94 1.63 -3.56
N GLU A 180 -8.65 0.55 -3.92
CA GLU A 180 -8.04 -0.76 -4.23
C GLU A 180 -7.04 -0.71 -5.39
N ASN A 181 -7.18 0.25 -6.31
CA ASN A 181 -6.32 0.43 -7.49
C ASN A 181 -5.33 1.61 -7.33
N THR A 182 -5.26 2.23 -6.16
CA THR A 182 -4.40 3.38 -5.92
C THR A 182 -2.96 2.95 -5.62
N PRO A 183 -1.93 3.60 -6.21
CA PRO A 183 -0.54 3.29 -5.91
C PRO A 183 -0.17 3.49 -4.43
N SER A 184 0.57 2.54 -3.85
CA SER A 184 0.95 2.52 -2.44
C SER A 184 1.72 3.78 -2.01
N LYS A 185 2.58 4.30 -2.90
CA LYS A 185 3.40 5.50 -2.67
C LYS A 185 2.58 6.75 -2.39
N ILE A 186 1.37 6.85 -2.95
CA ILE A 186 0.47 8.01 -2.79
C ILE A 186 -0.42 7.81 -1.57
N ILE A 187 -0.96 6.60 -1.40
CA ILE A 187 -1.97 6.31 -0.38
C ILE A 187 -1.37 6.15 1.03
N ILE A 188 -0.17 5.56 1.17
CA ILE A 188 0.45 5.30 2.48
C ILE A 188 0.63 6.58 3.31
N PRO A 189 1.17 7.70 2.77
CA PRO A 189 1.29 8.95 3.52
C PRO A 189 -0.07 9.47 4.01
N TRP A 190 -1.07 9.51 3.13
CA TRP A 190 -2.42 9.99 3.48
C TRP A 190 -3.11 9.08 4.51
N LEU A 191 -2.98 7.76 4.38
CA LEU A 191 -3.46 6.81 5.38
C LEU A 191 -2.82 7.06 6.74
N ARG A 192 -1.50 7.26 6.76
CA ARG A 192 -0.70 7.44 7.98
C ARG A 192 -1.01 8.74 8.70
N GLU A 193 -1.13 9.83 7.97
CA GLU A 193 -1.21 11.18 8.55
C GLU A 193 -2.65 11.61 8.82
N ASP A 194 -3.58 11.26 7.92
CA ASP A 194 -4.92 11.84 7.92
C ASP A 194 -6.00 10.78 8.17
N PHE A 195 -6.08 9.74 7.32
CA PHE A 195 -7.25 8.88 7.26
C PHE A 195 -7.35 7.88 8.41
N VAL A 196 -6.25 7.17 8.74
CA VAL A 196 -6.29 6.20 9.84
C VAL A 196 -6.52 6.88 11.19
N PRO A 197 -5.80 7.96 11.55
CA PRO A 197 -6.11 8.71 12.78
C PRO A 197 -7.58 9.14 12.86
N TYR A 198 -8.15 9.62 11.75
CA TYR A 198 -9.55 10.02 11.68
C TYR A 198 -10.52 8.86 11.94
N VAL A 199 -10.33 7.70 11.32
CA VAL A 199 -11.19 6.53 11.55
C VAL A 199 -11.08 6.07 13.01
N LEU A 200 -9.88 6.10 13.60
CA LEU A 200 -9.68 5.74 15.01
C LEU A 200 -10.46 6.64 15.97
N THR A 201 -10.61 7.93 15.65
CA THR A 201 -11.31 8.91 16.50
C THR A 201 -12.80 9.00 16.23
N VAL A 202 -13.21 9.02 14.96
CA VAL A 202 -14.58 9.36 14.54
C VAL A 202 -15.47 8.12 14.39
N LEU A 203 -14.91 6.98 13.96
CA LEU A 203 -15.68 5.74 13.74
C LEU A 203 -15.00 4.52 14.39
N PRO A 204 -15.07 4.38 15.73
CA PRO A 204 -14.44 3.26 16.43
C PRO A 204 -14.90 1.88 15.99
N ASP A 205 -16.15 1.73 15.57
CA ASP A 205 -16.69 0.46 15.08
C ASP A 205 -16.13 0.07 13.70
N GLY A 206 -15.74 1.06 12.90
CA GLY A 206 -15.14 0.87 11.56
C GLY A 206 -13.69 0.40 11.59
N GLN A 207 -13.03 0.38 12.76
CA GLN A 207 -11.63 -0.02 12.88
C GLN A 207 -11.39 -1.47 12.47
N CYS A 208 -12.36 -2.36 12.71
CA CYS A 208 -12.28 -3.76 12.31
C CYS A 208 -12.21 -3.90 10.78
N LEU A 209 -13.05 -3.15 10.06
CA LEU A 209 -13.02 -3.11 8.59
C LEU A 209 -11.71 -2.56 8.06
N LEU A 210 -11.23 -1.46 8.64
CA LEU A 210 -9.97 -0.85 8.24
C LEU A 210 -8.79 -1.82 8.43
N ALA A 211 -8.72 -2.51 9.58
CA ALA A 211 -7.67 -3.49 9.84
C ALA A 211 -7.70 -4.66 8.83
N SER A 212 -8.89 -5.21 8.56
CA SER A 212 -9.05 -6.29 7.59
C SER A 212 -8.70 -5.84 6.16
N TRP A 213 -9.04 -4.61 5.79
CA TRP A 213 -8.70 -4.05 4.49
C TRP A 213 -7.20 -3.80 4.34
N LEU A 214 -6.53 -3.27 5.37
CA LEU A 214 -5.07 -3.08 5.36
C LEU A 214 -4.35 -4.42 5.21
N GLU A 215 -4.83 -5.46 5.87
CA GLU A 215 -4.31 -6.82 5.75
C GLU A 215 -4.43 -7.36 4.32
N LYS A 216 -5.63 -7.24 3.72
CA LYS A 216 -5.89 -7.64 2.32
C LYS A 216 -4.99 -6.89 1.34
N ILE A 217 -4.98 -5.56 1.38
CA ILE A 217 -4.20 -4.76 0.41
C ILE A 217 -2.70 -4.99 0.57
N ALA A 218 -2.20 -5.16 1.80
CA ALA A 218 -0.79 -5.47 2.03
C ALA A 218 -0.37 -6.80 1.38
N ARG A 219 -1.26 -7.81 1.31
CA ARG A 219 -1.02 -9.04 0.54
C ARG A 219 -1.06 -8.79 -0.96
N ASP A 220 -2.07 -8.07 -1.44
CA ASP A 220 -2.26 -7.80 -2.86
C ASP A 220 -1.09 -7.02 -3.48
N LEU A 221 -0.37 -6.21 -2.67
CA LEU A 221 0.80 -5.44 -3.11
C LEU A 221 1.93 -6.33 -3.66
N GLU A 222 2.01 -7.60 -3.24
CA GLU A 222 2.97 -8.55 -3.80
C GLU A 222 2.77 -8.74 -5.32
N TYR A 223 1.52 -8.75 -5.77
CA TYR A 223 1.18 -8.90 -7.18
C TYR A 223 1.13 -7.56 -7.92
N LYS A 224 0.64 -6.51 -7.26
CA LYS A 224 0.43 -5.18 -7.86
C LYS A 224 1.73 -4.39 -8.03
N GLU A 225 2.65 -4.45 -7.06
CA GLU A 225 3.82 -3.56 -6.98
C GLU A 225 5.12 -4.31 -6.63
N LYS A 226 5.49 -5.28 -7.48
CA LYS A 226 6.66 -6.16 -7.29
C LYS A 226 7.99 -5.44 -7.05
N GLU A 227 8.16 -4.23 -7.59
CA GLU A 227 9.42 -3.49 -7.49
C GLU A 227 9.65 -2.88 -6.11
N SER A 228 8.57 -2.50 -5.41
CA SER A 228 8.64 -1.87 -4.08
C SER A 228 8.30 -2.84 -2.94
N TRP A 229 7.92 -4.06 -3.29
CA TRP A 229 7.66 -5.14 -2.34
C TRP A 229 8.97 -5.77 -1.85
N PRO A 230 9.13 -6.08 -0.54
CA PRO A 230 8.11 -6.11 0.52
C PRO A 230 7.98 -4.82 1.37
N ASP A 231 8.77 -3.78 1.07
CA ASP A 231 8.83 -2.56 1.88
C ASP A 231 7.50 -1.80 1.93
N ASN A 232 6.88 -1.58 0.78
CA ASN A 232 5.59 -0.89 0.67
C ASN A 232 4.47 -1.63 1.44
N ALA A 233 4.42 -2.95 1.36
CA ALA A 233 3.45 -3.78 2.07
C ALA A 233 3.64 -3.71 3.58
N LEU A 234 4.89 -3.74 4.05
CA LEU A 234 5.20 -3.58 5.48
C LEU A 234 4.80 -2.19 5.97
N ASP A 235 5.14 -1.14 5.21
CA ASP A 235 4.81 0.24 5.57
C ASP A 235 3.31 0.47 5.65
N LEU A 236 2.53 -0.13 4.74
CA LEU A 236 1.06 -0.10 4.75
C LEU A 236 0.48 -0.83 5.96
N ALA A 237 0.93 -2.07 6.22
CA ALA A 237 0.43 -2.88 7.32
C ALA A 237 0.76 -2.27 8.70
N GLU A 238 1.87 -1.53 8.81
CA GLU A 238 2.27 -0.84 10.04
C GLU A 238 1.54 0.48 10.32
N VAL A 239 0.80 1.03 9.34
CA VAL A 239 0.13 2.34 9.48
C VAL A 239 -0.75 2.39 10.73
N MET A 240 -1.56 1.35 10.94
CA MET A 240 -2.50 1.31 12.05
C MET A 240 -1.80 1.25 13.41
N TYR A 241 -0.73 0.47 13.53
CA TYR A 241 0.07 0.40 14.76
C TYR A 241 0.76 1.73 15.09
N LYS A 242 1.32 2.41 14.08
CA LYS A 242 1.95 3.73 14.24
C LYS A 242 0.93 4.79 14.67
N ALA A 243 -0.27 4.76 14.10
CA ALA A 243 -1.35 5.65 14.52
C ALA A 243 -1.76 5.41 15.98
N PHE A 244 -1.90 4.15 16.40
CA PHE A 244 -2.18 3.81 17.80
C PHE A 244 -1.09 4.28 18.77
N SER A 245 0.20 4.13 18.42
CA SER A 245 1.28 4.62 19.27
C SER A 245 1.29 6.14 19.40
N ASN A 246 1.01 6.86 18.32
CA ASN A 246 1.02 8.33 18.31
C ASN A 246 -0.14 8.91 19.12
N LEU A 247 -1.34 8.30 19.03
CA LEU A 247 -2.49 8.69 19.85
C LEU A 247 -2.19 8.55 21.35
N SER A 248 -1.46 7.49 21.73
CA SER A 248 -1.04 7.26 23.12
C SER A 248 -0.11 8.36 23.67
N GLN A 249 0.75 8.93 22.80
CA GLN A 249 1.72 9.96 23.17
C GLN A 249 1.13 11.38 23.17
N SER A 250 0.04 11.64 22.44
CA SER A 250 -0.58 12.99 22.32
C SER A 250 -1.43 13.43 23.53
N THR A 251 -1.28 12.79 24.69
CA THR A 251 -2.05 13.03 25.93
C THR A 251 -1.85 14.42 26.58
N GLN A 252 -1.24 15.37 25.88
CA GLN A 252 -1.15 16.76 26.29
C GLN A 252 -2.26 17.59 25.61
N GLY A 253 -3.49 17.53 26.14
CA GLY A 253 -4.32 18.74 26.19
C GLY A 253 -5.68 18.80 25.49
N ARG A 254 -6.21 17.75 24.85
CA ARG A 254 -7.62 17.75 24.39
C ARG A 254 -8.24 16.39 24.67
N GLY A 255 -9.49 16.36 25.14
CA GLY A 255 -10.19 15.19 25.69
C GLY A 255 -10.36 14.02 24.71
N VAL A 256 -9.26 13.38 24.36
CA VAL A 256 -9.17 12.11 23.64
C VAL A 256 -8.98 11.03 24.70
N ALA A 257 -9.71 9.93 24.56
CA ALA A 257 -9.70 8.83 25.52
C ALA A 257 -8.26 8.43 25.89
N THR A 258 -8.01 8.23 27.19
CA THR A 258 -6.68 7.83 27.67
C THR A 258 -6.25 6.51 27.01
N PRO A 259 -4.93 6.22 26.90
CA PRO A 259 -4.44 4.94 26.40
C PRO A 259 -5.13 3.73 27.06
N MET A 260 -5.51 3.88 28.33
CA MET A 260 -6.28 2.91 29.09
C MET A 260 -7.73 2.77 28.58
N GLN A 261 -8.46 3.87 28.35
CA GLN A 261 -9.82 3.83 27.79
C GLN A 261 -9.86 3.25 26.36
N PHE A 262 -8.83 3.50 25.55
CA PHE A 262 -8.69 2.85 24.24
C PHE A 262 -8.35 1.36 24.35
N ALA A 263 -7.44 0.97 25.26
CA ALA A 263 -7.14 -0.44 25.50
C ALA A 263 -8.37 -1.21 26.00
N THR A 264 -9.22 -0.58 26.82
CA THR A 264 -10.50 -1.18 27.25
C THR A 264 -11.46 -1.35 26.08
N LYS A 265 -11.63 -0.34 25.21
CA LYS A 265 -12.44 -0.47 23.98
C LYS A 265 -11.90 -1.54 23.03
N PHE A 266 -10.57 -1.64 22.91
CA PHE A 266 -9.89 -2.64 22.10
C PHE A 266 -10.12 -4.07 22.62
N GLN A 267 -10.23 -4.24 23.94
CA GLN A 267 -10.56 -5.53 24.57
C GLN A 267 -12.04 -5.92 24.44
N LEU A 268 -12.93 -4.94 24.31
CA LEU A 268 -14.39 -5.16 24.25
C LEU A 268 -14.90 -5.52 22.84
N GLN A 269 -14.11 -5.30 21.78
CA GLN A 269 -14.49 -5.58 20.39
C GLN A 269 -13.78 -6.85 19.87
N PRO A 270 -14.41 -8.05 19.95
CA PRO A 270 -13.77 -9.31 19.56
C PRO A 270 -13.38 -9.37 18.07
N GLY A 271 -14.14 -8.72 17.19
CA GLY A 271 -13.83 -8.61 15.75
C GLY A 271 -12.51 -7.87 15.51
N LEU A 272 -12.37 -6.68 16.09
CA LEU A 272 -11.14 -5.87 15.99
C LEU A 272 -9.91 -6.62 16.50
N ARG A 273 -10.03 -7.33 17.63
CA ARG A 273 -8.93 -8.14 18.18
C ARG A 273 -8.45 -9.19 17.17
N ASN A 274 -9.36 -9.84 16.45
CA ASN A 274 -9.00 -10.86 15.47
C ASN A 274 -8.34 -10.22 14.24
N SER A 275 -8.92 -9.16 13.68
CA SER A 275 -8.32 -8.45 12.53
C SER A 275 -6.93 -7.88 12.87
N MET A 276 -6.74 -7.35 14.07
CA MET A 276 -5.44 -6.85 14.53
C MET A 276 -4.43 -7.96 14.81
N LYS A 277 -4.87 -9.17 15.18
CA LYS A 277 -3.96 -10.33 15.26
C LYS A 277 -3.49 -10.78 13.88
N LEU A 278 -4.40 -10.81 12.90
CA LEU A 278 -4.07 -11.16 11.51
C LEU A 278 -3.13 -10.12 10.88
N LEU A 279 -3.41 -8.83 11.09
CA LEU A 279 -2.53 -7.76 10.65
C LEU A 279 -1.16 -7.87 11.35
N GLY A 280 -1.13 -8.24 12.63
CA GLY A 280 0.11 -8.37 13.41
C GLY A 280 0.97 -9.56 12.98
N SER A 281 0.34 -10.71 12.67
CA SER A 281 1.06 -11.85 12.09
C SER A 281 1.58 -11.53 10.70
N LEU A 282 0.82 -10.78 9.90
CA LEU A 282 1.27 -10.30 8.59
C LEU A 282 2.47 -9.36 8.71
N VAL A 283 2.43 -8.36 9.60
CA VAL A 283 3.57 -7.44 9.85
C VAL A 283 4.81 -8.22 10.28
N LYS A 284 4.68 -9.20 11.17
CA LYS A 284 5.79 -10.07 11.58
C LYS A 284 6.37 -10.82 10.37
N SER A 285 5.50 -11.44 9.58
CA SER A 285 5.90 -12.21 8.39
C SER A 285 6.59 -11.32 7.35
N LEU A 286 6.02 -10.15 7.04
CA LEU A 286 6.60 -9.18 6.09
C LEU A 286 7.95 -8.65 6.56
N ARG A 287 8.15 -8.43 7.87
CA ARG A 287 9.44 -8.03 8.42
C ARG A 287 10.50 -9.11 8.26
N GLU A 288 10.12 -10.38 8.46
CA GLU A 288 11.01 -11.51 8.25
C GLU A 288 11.33 -11.70 6.76
N VAL A 289 10.34 -11.62 5.87
CA VAL A 289 10.54 -11.64 4.41
C VAL A 289 11.42 -10.48 3.95
N LYS A 290 11.22 -9.26 4.46
CA LYS A 290 12.08 -8.11 4.18
C LYS A 290 13.53 -8.38 4.57
N SER A 291 13.76 -8.95 5.76
CA SER A 291 15.11 -9.35 6.20
C SER A 291 15.69 -10.41 5.26
N LEU A 292 14.90 -11.41 4.85
CA LEU A 292 15.30 -12.44 3.89
C LEU A 292 15.72 -11.82 2.54
N HIS A 293 14.97 -10.86 2.02
CA HIS A 293 15.28 -10.19 0.76
C HIS A 293 16.53 -9.30 0.83
N HIS A 294 16.66 -8.49 1.87
CA HIS A 294 17.72 -7.47 1.97
C HIS A 294 19.01 -8.01 2.62
N GLU A 295 18.88 -8.71 3.75
CA GLU A 295 20.03 -9.20 4.53
C GLU A 295 20.58 -10.50 3.95
N TYR A 296 19.68 -11.40 3.50
CA TYR A 296 20.04 -12.75 3.05
C TYR A 296 19.98 -12.93 1.52
N ASN A 297 19.57 -11.89 0.79
CA ASN A 297 19.35 -11.92 -0.66
C ASN A 297 18.45 -13.11 -1.09
N CYS A 298 17.48 -13.51 -0.28
CA CYS A 298 16.54 -14.58 -0.59
C CYS A 298 15.22 -13.97 -1.05
N LYS A 299 14.95 -14.02 -2.36
CA LYS A 299 13.68 -13.58 -2.92
C LYS A 299 12.65 -14.70 -2.79
N LEU A 300 11.71 -14.52 -1.86
CA LEU A 300 10.60 -15.43 -1.57
C LEU A 300 9.29 -14.67 -1.65
N SER A 301 8.25 -15.37 -2.11
CA SER A 301 6.86 -14.88 -2.07
C SER A 301 6.32 -14.96 -0.64
N LEU A 302 5.27 -14.20 -0.29
CA LEU A 302 4.68 -14.30 1.05
C LEU A 302 4.12 -15.70 1.32
N ASP A 303 3.44 -16.28 0.34
CA ASP A 303 2.87 -17.62 0.43
C ASP A 303 3.95 -18.72 0.56
N GLN A 304 5.09 -18.56 -0.14
CA GLN A 304 6.23 -19.47 0.02
C GLN A 304 6.78 -19.39 1.43
N TYR A 305 6.94 -18.19 1.98
CA TYR A 305 7.39 -18.04 3.36
C TYR A 305 6.40 -18.65 4.38
N LEU A 306 5.09 -18.49 4.17
CA LEU A 306 4.08 -19.05 5.08
C LEU A 306 3.96 -20.57 5.00
N SER A 307 4.28 -21.17 3.85
CA SER A 307 4.24 -22.62 3.64
C SER A 307 5.55 -23.32 3.97
N GLU A 308 6.68 -22.61 3.94
CA GLU A 308 8.00 -23.22 4.09
C GLU A 308 8.52 -23.14 5.53
N ASN A 309 8.97 -24.29 6.04
CA ASN A 309 9.68 -24.33 7.31
C ASN A 309 11.09 -23.75 7.18
N THR A 310 11.70 -23.35 8.30
CA THR A 310 13.06 -22.78 8.34
C THR A 310 14.11 -23.64 7.63
N LYS A 311 13.95 -24.97 7.67
CA LYS A 311 14.76 -25.95 6.93
C LYS A 311 14.65 -25.77 5.41
N GLN A 312 13.43 -25.65 4.88
CA GLN A 312 13.17 -25.48 3.44
C GLN A 312 13.67 -24.13 2.93
N ILE A 313 13.50 -23.06 3.70
CA ILE A 313 14.07 -21.74 3.39
C ILE A 313 15.61 -21.83 3.32
N THR A 314 16.23 -22.58 4.23
CA THR A 314 17.68 -22.81 4.20
C THR A 314 18.11 -23.61 2.97
N PHE A 315 17.31 -24.58 2.54
CA PHE A 315 17.57 -25.33 1.31
C PHE A 315 17.41 -24.47 0.07
N ARG A 316 16.46 -23.53 0.04
CA ARG A 316 16.35 -22.55 -1.04
C ARG A 316 17.55 -21.62 -1.12
N LEU A 317 18.03 -21.13 0.03
CA LEU A 317 19.25 -20.33 0.11
C LEU A 317 20.44 -21.07 -0.53
N LEU A 318 20.59 -22.37 -0.24
CA LEU A 318 21.64 -23.20 -0.82
C LEU A 318 21.39 -23.53 -2.30
N ASN A 319 20.14 -23.81 -2.69
CA ASN A 319 19.75 -24.09 -4.08
C ASN A 319 20.04 -22.92 -5.02
N ARG A 320 19.89 -21.67 -4.55
CA ARG A 320 20.11 -20.47 -5.37
C ARG A 320 21.57 -20.25 -5.76
N ILE A 321 22.52 -20.92 -5.11
CA ILE A 321 23.93 -20.81 -5.45
C ILE A 321 24.19 -21.62 -6.73
N ALA A 322 24.27 -20.93 -7.87
CA ALA A 322 24.49 -21.55 -9.17
C ALA A 322 25.95 -21.98 -9.40
N ALA A 323 26.92 -21.23 -8.86
CA ALA A 323 28.34 -21.52 -8.99
C ALA A 323 28.89 -22.16 -7.72
N ALA A 324 29.53 -23.33 -7.85
CA ALA A 324 30.08 -24.06 -6.72
C ALA A 324 31.13 -23.28 -5.92
N GLU A 325 31.86 -22.38 -6.57
CA GLU A 325 32.91 -21.54 -5.97
C GLU A 325 32.37 -20.47 -5.02
N LEU A 326 31.10 -20.06 -5.20
CA LEU A 326 30.45 -19.07 -4.35
C LEU A 326 29.83 -19.66 -3.09
N ILE A 327 29.84 -20.99 -2.96
CA ILE A 327 29.22 -21.71 -1.85
C ILE A 327 29.86 -21.35 -0.50
N PRO A 328 31.20 -21.39 -0.33
CA PRO A 328 31.83 -21.02 0.94
C PRO A 328 31.50 -19.59 1.39
N GLN A 329 31.56 -18.64 0.45
CA GLN A 329 31.29 -17.23 0.74
C GLN A 329 29.82 -16.99 1.08
N THR A 330 28.90 -17.62 0.35
CA THR A 330 27.45 -17.47 0.59
C THR A 330 27.03 -18.16 1.89
N ILE A 331 27.62 -19.32 2.21
CA ILE A 331 27.35 -20.01 3.47
C ILE A 331 27.76 -19.11 4.64
N LYS A 332 28.98 -18.57 4.61
CA LYS A 332 29.50 -17.72 5.69
C LYS A 332 28.76 -16.38 5.81
N LYS A 333 28.35 -15.77 4.70
CA LYS A 333 27.73 -14.45 4.67
C LYS A 333 26.22 -14.47 4.91
N TYR A 334 25.51 -15.49 4.45
CA TYR A 334 24.04 -15.50 4.42
C TYR A 334 23.43 -16.72 5.14
N VAL A 335 23.98 -17.92 4.96
CA VAL A 335 23.37 -19.14 5.53
C VAL A 335 23.67 -19.27 7.03
N GLU A 336 24.92 -19.05 7.44
CA GLU A 336 25.36 -19.17 8.83
C GLU A 336 24.65 -18.18 9.77
N PRO A 337 24.49 -16.89 9.42
CA PRO A 337 23.75 -15.95 10.28
C PRO A 337 22.25 -16.29 10.37
N TYR A 338 21.62 -16.76 9.29
CA TYR A 338 20.20 -17.17 9.31
C TYR A 338 19.96 -18.41 10.16
N VAL A 339 20.84 -19.42 10.03
CA VAL A 339 20.77 -20.67 10.78
C VAL A 339 21.02 -20.43 12.28
N THR A 340 21.98 -19.56 12.61
CA THR A 340 22.29 -19.19 13.99
C THR A 340 21.14 -18.39 14.62
N LYS A 341 20.55 -17.43 13.87
CA LYS A 341 19.39 -16.65 14.33
C LYS A 341 18.17 -17.53 14.66
N ASN A 342 18.01 -18.62 13.93
CA ASN A 342 16.91 -19.58 14.14
C ASN A 342 17.27 -20.75 15.08
N ASN A 343 18.41 -20.69 15.80
CA ASN A 343 18.88 -21.74 16.71
C ASN A 343 19.04 -23.13 16.07
N LEU A 344 19.35 -23.18 14.77
CA LEU A 344 19.54 -24.43 14.05
C LEU A 344 21.03 -24.80 13.98
N LYS A 345 21.33 -26.10 13.94
CA LYS A 345 22.71 -26.59 13.76
C LYS A 345 23.04 -26.66 12.28
N LEU A 346 23.90 -25.75 11.80
CA LEU A 346 24.35 -25.67 10.41
C LEU A 346 24.78 -27.04 9.85
N GLU A 347 25.53 -27.81 10.62
CA GLU A 347 26.02 -29.11 10.21
C GLU A 347 24.92 -30.16 9.99
N ASN A 348 23.83 -30.11 10.75
CA ASN A 348 22.69 -31.02 10.55
C ASN A 348 21.96 -30.65 9.25
N ILE A 349 21.73 -29.35 9.03
CA ILE A 349 21.02 -28.87 7.85
C ILE A 349 21.83 -29.11 6.58
N LEU A 350 23.14 -28.84 6.59
CA LEU A 350 24.00 -29.13 5.44
C LEU A 350 24.03 -30.62 5.12
N HIS A 351 24.07 -31.48 6.14
CA HIS A 351 24.02 -32.93 5.96
C HIS A 351 22.67 -33.40 5.38
N GLU A 352 21.55 -32.94 5.94
CA GLU A 352 20.21 -33.27 5.43
C GLU A 352 19.99 -32.74 4.00
N TYR A 353 20.46 -31.52 3.71
CA TYR A 353 20.42 -30.94 2.38
C TYR A 353 21.21 -31.79 1.37
N LEU A 354 22.40 -32.25 1.75
CA LEU A 354 23.22 -33.09 0.90
C LEU A 354 22.54 -34.42 0.58
N ILE A 355 21.92 -35.06 1.57
CA ILE A 355 21.18 -36.30 1.36
C ILE A 355 20.02 -36.06 0.38
N GLU A 356 19.20 -35.05 0.63
CA GLU A 356 18.05 -34.75 -0.23
C GLU A 356 18.48 -34.32 -1.65
N LEU A 357 19.56 -33.56 -1.81
CA LEU A 357 20.11 -33.22 -3.13
C LEU A 357 20.60 -34.44 -3.91
N VAL A 358 21.29 -35.36 -3.23
CA VAL A 358 21.86 -36.58 -3.83
C VAL A 358 20.73 -37.55 -4.22
N ASP A 359 19.67 -37.63 -3.44
CA ASP A 359 18.52 -38.49 -3.73
C ASP A 359 17.60 -37.91 -4.83
N MET A 360 17.50 -36.58 -4.95
CA MET A 360 16.66 -35.92 -5.96
C MET A 360 17.31 -35.82 -7.35
N ASN A 361 18.64 -35.69 -7.45
CA ASN A 361 19.34 -35.39 -8.71
C ASN A 361 19.80 -36.63 -9.52
N ILE A 362 19.18 -37.79 -9.32
CA ILE A 362 19.55 -39.07 -9.96
C ILE A 362 19.49 -39.01 -11.51
N GLN A 363 18.82 -38.00 -12.10
CA GLN A 363 18.60 -37.91 -13.55
C GLN A 363 19.45 -36.89 -14.34
N LEU A 364 20.14 -35.92 -13.70
CA LEU A 364 20.86 -34.83 -14.41
C LEU A 364 22.35 -34.81 -14.02
N ALA A 365 23.15 -35.66 -14.64
CA ALA A 365 24.47 -36.09 -14.16
C ALA A 365 25.66 -35.10 -14.29
N SER A 366 25.49 -33.79 -14.51
CA SER A 366 26.66 -32.91 -14.79
C SER A 366 26.82 -31.65 -13.93
N LEU A 367 25.77 -31.13 -13.28
CA LEU A 367 25.84 -29.82 -12.60
C LEU A 367 25.81 -29.90 -11.06
N TRP A 368 25.42 -31.04 -10.48
CA TRP A 368 25.27 -31.17 -9.03
C TRP A 368 26.56 -31.58 -8.31
N GLU A 369 27.48 -32.30 -8.98
CA GLU A 369 28.71 -32.81 -8.36
C GLU A 369 29.61 -31.69 -7.79
N PRO A 370 29.93 -30.60 -8.53
CA PRO A 370 30.81 -29.55 -8.00
C PRO A 370 30.20 -28.83 -6.79
N LYS A 371 28.87 -28.66 -6.81
CA LYS A 371 28.09 -28.04 -5.73
C LYS A 371 28.08 -28.89 -4.47
N VAL A 372 27.87 -30.20 -4.61
CA VAL A 372 27.91 -31.15 -3.49
C VAL A 372 29.32 -31.24 -2.89
N ILE A 373 30.36 -31.28 -3.73
CA ILE A 373 31.77 -31.29 -3.28
C ILE A 373 32.12 -30.04 -2.47
N ALA A 374 31.71 -28.86 -2.93
CA ALA A 374 31.95 -27.61 -2.21
C ALA A 374 31.25 -27.58 -0.85
N ILE A 375 30.02 -28.10 -0.75
CA ILE A 375 29.29 -28.18 0.53
C ILE A 375 29.95 -29.20 1.48
N ILE A 376 30.40 -30.37 0.97
CA ILE A 376 31.12 -31.36 1.78
C ILE A 376 32.41 -30.77 2.35
N ASN A 377 33.11 -29.94 1.59
CA ASN A 377 34.33 -29.29 2.05
C ASN A 377 34.09 -28.31 3.21
N GLU A 378 32.93 -27.64 3.25
CA GLU A 378 32.54 -26.72 4.34
C GLU A 378 32.07 -27.42 5.62
N ILE A 379 31.83 -28.75 5.60
CA ILE A 379 31.47 -29.50 6.81
C ILE A 379 32.72 -29.73 7.67
N LYS A 380 32.70 -29.17 8.89
CA LYS A 380 33.79 -29.31 9.89
C LYS A 380 33.77 -30.66 10.63
N ASN A 381 32.58 -31.23 10.82
CA ASN A 381 32.40 -32.50 11.51
C ASN A 381 32.85 -33.70 10.65
N LYS A 382 33.88 -34.41 11.13
CA LYS A 382 34.51 -35.53 10.43
C LYS A 382 33.54 -36.67 10.12
N GLU A 383 32.65 -37.02 11.05
CA GLU A 383 31.73 -38.16 10.89
C GLU A 383 30.68 -37.88 9.80
N LYS A 384 30.04 -36.71 9.86
CA LYS A 384 29.05 -36.28 8.86
C LYS A 384 29.67 -36.02 7.49
N LYS A 385 30.92 -35.57 7.45
CA LYS A 385 31.68 -35.43 6.20
C LYS A 385 31.96 -36.80 5.58
N CYS A 386 32.29 -37.81 6.40
CA CYS A 386 32.52 -39.18 5.95
C CYS A 386 31.21 -39.86 5.48
N GLU A 387 30.06 -39.61 6.13
CA GLU A 387 28.73 -40.08 5.67
C GLU A 387 28.28 -39.42 4.36
N ALA A 388 28.43 -38.10 4.24
CA ALA A 388 28.08 -37.37 3.01
C ALA A 388 28.95 -37.82 1.82
N THR A 389 30.24 -38.05 2.05
CA THR A 389 31.18 -38.56 1.03
C THR A 389 30.78 -39.97 0.58
N LEU A 390 30.40 -40.84 1.52
CA LEU A 390 29.89 -42.18 1.20
C LEU A 390 28.67 -42.16 0.29
N LYS A 391 27.68 -41.32 0.62
CA LYS A 391 26.45 -41.20 -0.18
C LYS A 391 26.71 -40.63 -1.57
N LEU A 392 27.62 -39.66 -1.69
CA LEU A 392 28.10 -39.16 -2.97
C LEU A 392 28.72 -40.31 -3.81
N MET A 393 29.61 -41.11 -3.21
CA MET A 393 30.27 -42.23 -3.90
C MET A 393 29.30 -43.31 -4.36
N MET A 394 28.28 -43.63 -3.57
CA MET A 394 27.29 -44.65 -3.92
C MET A 394 26.38 -44.24 -5.09
N LYS A 395 26.24 -42.93 -5.34
CA LYS A 395 25.27 -42.38 -6.29
C LYS A 395 25.91 -41.70 -7.52
N ALA A 396 27.21 -41.39 -7.46
CA ALA A 396 27.95 -40.85 -8.60
C ALA A 396 28.03 -41.86 -9.75
N GLN A 397 27.83 -41.38 -10.99
CA GLN A 397 27.95 -42.22 -12.18
C GLN A 397 29.42 -42.59 -12.41
N THR A 398 29.66 -43.86 -12.71
CA THR A 398 30.99 -44.36 -13.06
C THR A 398 31.20 -44.25 -14.57
N PRO A 399 32.35 -43.74 -15.06
CA PRO A 399 33.54 -43.34 -14.31
C PRO A 399 33.42 -41.98 -13.59
N TRP A 400 33.95 -41.90 -12.35
CA TRP A 400 33.91 -40.69 -11.52
C TRP A 400 34.70 -39.53 -12.11
N SER A 401 34.24 -38.29 -11.86
CA SER A 401 34.97 -37.07 -12.19
C SER A 401 36.22 -36.90 -11.32
N GLU A 402 37.25 -36.22 -11.84
CA GLU A 402 38.54 -36.00 -11.16
C GLU A 402 38.37 -35.32 -9.79
N SER A 403 37.38 -34.43 -9.68
CA SER A 403 37.01 -33.75 -8.43
C SER A 403 36.49 -34.71 -7.36
N VAL A 404 35.72 -35.73 -7.73
CA VAL A 404 35.22 -36.77 -6.82
C VAL A 404 36.39 -37.64 -6.35
N VAL A 405 37.29 -38.03 -7.25
CA VAL A 405 38.48 -38.82 -6.90
C VAL A 405 39.40 -38.07 -5.92
N ASN A 406 39.61 -36.77 -6.14
CA ASN A 406 40.42 -35.93 -5.25
C ASN A 406 39.78 -35.74 -3.86
N LEU A 407 38.45 -35.61 -3.78
CA LEU A 407 37.74 -35.55 -2.50
C LEU A 407 37.81 -36.89 -1.75
N VAL A 408 37.59 -38.00 -2.44
CA VAL A 408 37.62 -39.33 -1.83
C VAL A 408 39.02 -39.70 -1.34
N THR A 409 40.06 -39.44 -2.13
CA THR A 409 41.46 -39.66 -1.71
C THR A 409 41.86 -38.79 -0.52
N SER A 410 41.36 -37.55 -0.44
CA SER A 410 41.55 -36.67 0.71
C SER A 410 40.81 -37.18 1.96
N MET A 411 39.59 -37.70 1.79
CA MET A 411 38.79 -38.26 2.89
C MET A 411 39.31 -39.61 3.40
N LEU A 412 39.86 -40.45 2.52
CA LEU A 412 40.54 -41.71 2.90
C LEU A 412 41.78 -41.47 3.77
N LYS A 413 42.47 -40.33 3.60
CA LYS A 413 43.57 -39.91 4.49
C LYS A 413 43.10 -39.42 5.86
N ILE A 414 41.87 -38.91 5.98
CA ILE A 414 41.33 -38.29 7.19
C ILE A 414 40.49 -39.28 8.02
N CYS A 415 39.82 -40.25 7.39
CA CYS A 415 38.98 -41.29 7.99
C CYS A 415 39.45 -42.71 7.55
N PRO A 416 40.65 -43.20 7.95
CA PRO A 416 41.13 -44.52 7.52
C PRO A 416 40.32 -45.71 8.09
N GLU A 417 39.56 -45.51 9.16
CA GLU A 417 38.84 -46.58 9.85
C GLU A 417 37.48 -46.96 9.23
N ASN A 418 36.97 -46.15 8.29
CA ASN A 418 35.62 -46.35 7.75
C ASN A 418 35.63 -47.38 6.60
N LYS A 419 35.45 -48.66 6.96
CA LYS A 419 35.49 -49.81 6.03
C LYS A 419 34.57 -49.69 4.82
N ASN A 420 33.47 -48.94 4.94
CA ASN A 420 32.52 -48.74 3.85
C ASN A 420 33.05 -47.78 2.77
N LEU A 421 33.87 -46.78 3.16
CA LEU A 421 34.50 -45.84 2.21
C LEU A 421 35.52 -46.59 1.35
N LEU A 422 36.33 -47.42 1.99
CA LEU A 422 37.35 -48.24 1.32
C LEU A 422 36.71 -49.24 0.34
N ARG A 423 35.63 -49.91 0.76
CA ARG A 423 34.89 -50.86 -0.10
C ARG A 423 34.29 -50.19 -1.34
N GLN A 424 33.64 -49.03 -1.17
CA GLN A 424 33.06 -48.31 -2.31
C GLN A 424 34.14 -47.76 -3.25
N PHE A 425 35.28 -47.32 -2.72
CA PHE A 425 36.42 -46.91 -3.53
C PHE A 425 36.97 -48.06 -4.39
N GLN A 426 37.23 -49.22 -3.77
CA GLN A 426 37.69 -50.43 -4.48
C GLN A 426 36.69 -50.88 -5.55
N PHE A 427 35.39 -50.82 -5.24
CA PHE A 427 34.33 -51.19 -6.17
C PHE A 427 34.24 -50.25 -7.38
N ALA A 428 34.47 -48.95 -7.17
CA ALA A 428 34.52 -47.98 -8.26
C ALA A 428 35.77 -48.12 -9.13
N GLU A 429 36.94 -48.44 -8.54
CA GLU A 429 38.14 -48.80 -9.31
C GLU A 429 37.92 -50.05 -10.16
N LEU A 430 37.28 -51.09 -9.59
CA LEU A 430 36.90 -52.29 -10.33
C LEU A 430 35.94 -51.96 -11.49
N ARG A 431 34.91 -51.14 -11.27
CA ARG A 431 34.00 -50.68 -12.34
C ARG A 431 34.73 -49.87 -13.41
N LYS A 432 35.70 -49.03 -13.05
CA LYS A 432 36.53 -48.27 -14.00
C LYS A 432 37.39 -49.20 -14.85
N MET A 433 38.00 -50.22 -14.25
CA MET A 433 38.76 -51.24 -14.99
C MET A 433 37.86 -52.00 -15.96
N VAL A 434 36.68 -52.44 -15.51
CA VAL A 434 35.71 -53.22 -16.31
C VAL A 434 35.12 -52.40 -17.46
N ALA A 435 34.85 -51.11 -17.25
CA ALA A 435 34.41 -50.19 -18.30
C ALA A 435 35.46 -50.03 -19.41
N GLY A 436 36.76 -50.11 -19.08
CA GLY A 436 37.86 -50.13 -20.06
C GLY A 436 37.88 -51.38 -20.95
N TYR A 437 37.22 -52.46 -20.53
CA TYR A 437 37.09 -53.72 -21.28
C TYR A 437 35.75 -53.83 -22.05
N ASN A 438 34.95 -52.75 -22.16
CA ASN A 438 33.68 -52.70 -22.91
C ASN A 438 32.58 -53.67 -22.43
N ILE A 439 32.66 -54.18 -21.21
CA ILE A 439 31.64 -55.04 -20.61
C ILE A 439 30.65 -54.14 -19.87
N ARG A 440 29.45 -53.94 -20.43
CA ARG A 440 28.46 -52.98 -19.90
C ARG A 440 27.57 -53.52 -18.78
N ASP A 441 27.55 -54.82 -18.53
CA ASP A 441 26.71 -55.42 -17.50
C ASP A 441 27.46 -56.51 -16.73
N THR A 442 28.06 -56.15 -15.60
CA THR A 442 28.37 -57.12 -14.55
C THR A 442 27.74 -56.63 -13.27
N ASN A 443 26.63 -57.28 -12.91
CA ASN A 443 25.93 -57.07 -11.65
C ASN A 443 26.82 -57.61 -10.52
N PHE A 444 27.69 -56.77 -9.96
CA PHE A 444 28.61 -57.14 -8.87
C PHE A 444 27.92 -57.32 -7.50
N ALA A 445 26.61 -57.53 -7.47
CA ALA A 445 25.83 -57.69 -6.25
C ALA A 445 26.09 -59.01 -5.49
N ASP A 446 26.82 -59.97 -6.08
CA ASP A 446 26.96 -61.33 -5.53
C ASP A 446 28.35 -61.67 -4.93
N ILE A 447 29.24 -60.70 -4.70
CA ILE A 447 30.55 -60.98 -4.06
C ILE A 447 30.55 -60.60 -2.56
N SER A 448 29.38 -60.40 -1.95
CA SER A 448 29.26 -60.35 -0.48
C SER A 448 28.76 -61.67 0.08
N LYS A 449 29.68 -62.60 0.32
CA LYS A 449 29.58 -63.51 1.47
C LYS A 449 30.68 -63.16 2.45
#